data_AF-A0A955UW71-F1
#
_entry.id   AF-A0A955UW71-F1
#
_cell.length_a   1.000
_cell.length_b   1.000
_cell.length_c   1.000
_cell.angle_alpha   90.00
_cell.angle_beta   90.00
_cell.angle_gamma   90.00
#
_symmetry.space_group_name_H-M   'P 1'
#
loop_
_entity.id
_entity.type
_entity.pdbx_description
1 polymer ?
#
loop_
_entity_poly.entity_id
_entity_poly.type
_entity_poly.pdbx_seq_one_letter_code
_entity_poly.pdbx_strand_id
1 'polypeptide(L)'
;MTARRGALLALRLVVALALLGLAFRMAAASAPPGTGLVAALRSAWVRPALLPWAAALACFGASFAVGALRFRLLLRAAGLAGRYAAVLRAYLVASFFNLVLPGMILGDVYRLDDARRDAGSTAAVAGLVALERLLGMSALGAM
;
A
#
# COMPACT_ATOMS: atom_id res chain seq x y z
N MET A 1 -24.35 -5.98 19.17
CA MET A 1 -23.26 -5.19 18.52
C MET A 1 -22.66 -5.84 17.26
N THR A 2 -22.87 -7.13 17.01
CA THR A 2 -22.36 -7.89 15.85
C THR A 2 -23.09 -7.59 14.53
N ALA A 3 -24.42 -7.45 14.56
CA ALA A 3 -25.23 -7.17 13.36
C ALA A 3 -24.88 -5.84 12.66
N ARG A 4 -24.63 -4.77 13.44
CA ARG A 4 -24.22 -3.45 12.91
C ARG A 4 -22.85 -3.50 12.23
N ARG A 5 -21.91 -4.29 12.74
CA ARG A 5 -20.59 -4.50 12.13
C ARG A 5 -20.70 -5.30 10.82
N GLY A 6 -21.54 -6.33 10.79
CA GLY A 6 -21.82 -7.10 9.57
C GLY A 6 -22.44 -6.27 8.46
N ALA A 7 -23.44 -5.43 8.79
CA ALA A 7 -24.08 -4.53 7.84
C ALA A 7 -23.10 -3.50 7.23
N LEU A 8 -22.21 -2.93 8.05
CA LEU A 8 -21.17 -2.00 7.57
C LEU A 8 -20.15 -2.67 6.66
N LEU A 9 -19.77 -3.92 6.95
CA LEU A 9 -18.88 -4.70 6.08
C LEU A 9 -19.55 -5.03 4.74
N ALA A 10 -20.80 -5.47 4.77
CA ALA A 10 -21.59 -5.74 3.56
C ALA A 10 -21.74 -4.48 2.70
N LEU A 11 -22.10 -3.35 3.30
CA LEU A 11 -22.17 -2.06 2.61
C LEU A 11 -20.82 -1.69 1.99
N ARG A 12 -19.72 -1.85 2.73
CA ARG A 12 -18.36 -1.54 2.23
C ARG A 12 -17.96 -2.43 1.06
N LEU A 13 -18.30 -3.73 1.11
CA LEU A 13 -18.08 -4.66 0.00
C LEU A 13 -18.91 -4.29 -1.22
N VAL A 14 -20.19 -3.98 -1.03
CA VAL A 14 -21.09 -3.55 -2.13
C VAL A 14 -20.57 -2.26 -2.79
N VAL A 15 -20.19 -1.26 -1.99
CA VAL A 15 -19.61 -0.01 -2.51
C VAL A 15 -18.31 -0.28 -3.25
N ALA A 16 -17.41 -1.10 -2.68
CA ALA A 16 -16.15 -1.45 -3.33
C ALA A 16 -16.37 -2.17 -4.68
N LEU A 17 -17.30 -3.14 -4.72
CA LEU A 17 -17.66 -3.87 -5.94
C LEU A 17 -18.30 -2.95 -6.98
N ALA A 18 -19.18 -2.03 -6.57
CA ALA A 18 -19.81 -1.06 -7.46
C ALA A 18 -18.78 -0.09 -8.06
N LEU A 19 -17.86 0.43 -7.25
CA LEU A 19 -16.77 1.30 -7.71
C LEU A 19 -15.82 0.54 -8.65
N LEU A 20 -15.49 -0.71 -8.32
CA LEU A 20 -14.66 -1.56 -9.17
C LEU A 20 -15.33 -1.82 -10.52
N GLY A 21 -16.62 -2.15 -10.53
CA GLY A 21 -17.40 -2.33 -11.74
C GLY A 21 -17.47 -1.06 -12.59
N LEU A 22 -17.65 0.11 -11.95
CA LEU A 22 -17.62 1.40 -12.63
C LEU A 22 -16.24 1.68 -13.26
N ALA A 23 -15.16 1.41 -12.53
CA ALA A 23 -13.80 1.58 -13.02
C ALA A 23 -13.52 0.69 -14.24
N PHE A 24 -13.93 -0.58 -14.20
CA PHE A 24 -13.82 -1.49 -15.34
C PHE A 24 -14.63 -1.02 -16.54
N ARG A 25 -15.86 -0.53 -16.31
CA ARG A 25 -16.71 0.01 -17.37
C ARG A 25 -16.07 1.24 -18.03
N MET A 26 -15.49 2.14 -17.23
CA MET A 26 -14.79 3.33 -17.73
C MET A 26 -13.55 2.93 -18.54
N ALA A 27 -12.72 2.03 -18.00
CA ALA A 27 -11.53 1.53 -18.69
C ALA A 27 -11.88 0.81 -20.00
N ALA A 28 -12.95 0.02 -20.03
CA ALA A 28 -13.44 -0.64 -21.24
C ALA A 28 -14.02 0.35 -22.27
N ALA A 29 -14.71 1.40 -21.81
CA ALA A 29 -15.25 2.44 -22.69
C ALA A 29 -14.14 3.31 -23.31
N SER A 30 -12.99 3.45 -22.64
CA SER A 30 -11.82 4.18 -23.14
C SER A 30 -10.88 3.33 -24.01
N ALA A 31 -11.15 2.03 -24.17
CA ALA A 31 -10.26 1.13 -24.90
C ALA A 31 -10.47 1.22 -26.43
N PRO A 32 -9.40 1.43 -27.22
CA PRO A 32 -9.46 1.35 -28.68
C PRO A 32 -10.02 0.01 -29.17
N PRO A 33 -10.84 -0.04 -30.24
CA PRO A 33 -11.34 -1.29 -30.80
C PRO A 33 -10.16 -2.21 -31.18
N GLY A 34 -10.17 -3.44 -30.66
CA GLY A 34 -9.10 -4.44 -30.86
C GLY A 34 -8.07 -4.56 -29.71
N THR A 35 -8.11 -3.67 -28.72
CA THR A 35 -7.22 -3.71 -27.54
C THR A 35 -7.93 -4.24 -26.29
N GLY A 36 -8.47 -5.46 -26.37
CA GLY A 36 -8.97 -6.14 -25.18
C GLY A 36 -7.86 -6.42 -24.16
N LEU A 37 -8.21 -6.58 -22.88
CA LEU A 37 -7.28 -6.97 -21.81
C LEU A 37 -6.40 -8.16 -22.23
N VAL A 38 -7.00 -9.15 -22.90
CA VAL A 38 -6.31 -10.34 -23.44
C VAL A 38 -5.27 -9.99 -24.50
N ALA A 39 -5.56 -9.02 -25.37
CA ALA A 39 -4.62 -8.58 -26.40
C ALA A 39 -3.44 -7.79 -25.81
N ALA A 40 -3.70 -6.95 -24.78
CA ALA A 40 -2.67 -6.23 -24.04
C ALA A 40 -1.76 -7.17 -23.22
N LEU A 41 -2.36 -8.16 -22.55
CA LEU A 41 -1.59 -9.19 -21.84
C LEU A 41 -0.75 -10.03 -22.82
N ARG A 42 -1.32 -10.40 -23.97
CA ARG A 42 -0.61 -11.15 -25.01
C ARG A 42 0.55 -10.34 -25.61
N SER A 43 0.38 -9.04 -25.87
CA SER A 43 1.46 -8.21 -26.43
C SER A 43 2.61 -8.00 -25.43
N ALA A 44 2.29 -7.86 -24.14
CA ALA A 44 3.29 -7.79 -23.07
C ALA A 44 4.07 -9.10 -22.86
N TRP A 45 3.44 -10.26 -23.12
CA TRP A 45 4.07 -11.58 -23.04
C TRP A 45 4.93 -11.92 -24.26
N VAL A 46 4.48 -11.56 -25.47
CA VAL A 46 5.16 -11.92 -26.73
C VAL A 46 6.36 -11.00 -27.01
N ARG A 47 6.36 -9.77 -26.50
CA ARG A 47 7.50 -8.86 -26.57
C ARG A 47 8.08 -8.64 -25.18
N PRO A 48 9.04 -9.48 -24.73
CA PRO A 48 9.74 -9.24 -23.47
C PRO A 48 10.61 -7.99 -23.63
N ALA A 49 10.01 -6.83 -23.41
CA ALA A 49 10.73 -5.58 -23.30
C ALA A 49 11.33 -5.56 -21.88
N LEU A 50 12.54 -6.10 -21.73
CA LEU A 50 13.23 -6.17 -20.44
C LEU A 50 13.36 -4.78 -19.78
N LEU A 51 13.53 -3.74 -20.61
CA LEU A 51 13.72 -2.37 -20.14
C LEU A 51 12.51 -1.78 -19.39
N PRO A 52 11.27 -1.77 -19.92
CA PRO A 52 10.11 -1.30 -19.15
C PRO A 52 9.79 -2.18 -17.95
N TRP A 53 10.02 -3.49 -18.00
CA TRP A 53 9.87 -4.36 -16.83
C TRP A 53 10.89 -4.02 -15.73
N ALA A 54 12.15 -3.81 -16.09
CA ALA A 54 13.19 -3.36 -15.17
C ALA A 54 12.87 -1.97 -14.60
N ALA A 55 12.39 -1.05 -15.43
CA ALA A 55 11.98 0.28 -15.00
C ALA A 55 10.79 0.23 -14.03
N ALA A 56 9.77 -0.59 -14.33
CA ALA A 56 8.63 -0.80 -13.44
C ALA A 56 9.07 -1.39 -12.09
N LEU A 57 9.94 -2.40 -12.10
CA LEU A 57 10.47 -3.00 -10.88
C LEU A 57 11.33 -2.02 -10.08
N ALA A 58 12.15 -1.21 -10.76
CA ALA A 58 12.95 -0.17 -10.14
C ALA A 58 12.08 0.93 -9.51
N CYS A 59 11.07 1.43 -10.23
CA CYS A 59 10.10 2.40 -9.68
C CYS A 59 9.34 1.81 -8.49
N PHE A 60 8.89 0.56 -8.58
CA PHE A 60 8.19 -0.12 -7.50
C PHE A 60 9.08 -0.26 -6.26
N GLY A 61 10.32 -0.74 -6.43
CA GLY A 61 11.31 -0.84 -5.35
C GLY A 61 11.67 0.53 -4.75
N ALA A 62 11.84 1.55 -5.58
CA ALA A 62 12.10 2.92 -5.15
C ALA A 62 10.96 3.48 -4.29
N SER A 63 9.70 3.13 -4.59
CA SER A 63 8.56 3.55 -3.77
C SER A 63 8.67 3.04 -2.32
N PHE A 64 9.12 1.79 -2.12
CA PHE A 64 9.35 1.24 -0.78
C PHE A 64 10.54 1.89 -0.08
N ALA A 65 11.62 2.17 -0.83
CA ALA A 65 12.79 2.85 -0.29
C ALA A 65 12.43 4.25 0.23
N VAL A 66 11.69 5.03 -0.56
CA VAL A 66 11.22 6.37 -0.19
C VAL A 66 10.26 6.29 1.01
N GLY A 67 9.31 5.36 1.01
CA GLY A 67 8.39 5.16 2.14
C GLY A 67 9.12 4.80 3.44
N ALA A 68 10.09 3.89 3.37
CA ALA A 68 10.94 3.53 4.51
C ALA A 68 11.79 4.71 5.01
N LEU A 69 12.32 5.53 4.10
CA LEU A 69 13.09 6.73 4.46
C LEU A 69 12.21 7.73 5.21
N ARG A 70 11.01 8.00 4.70
CA ARG A 70 10.03 8.90 5.34
C ARG A 70 9.68 8.41 6.75
N PHE A 71 9.40 7.12 6.90
CA PHE A 71 9.11 6.55 8.22
C PHE A 71 10.30 6.65 9.18
N ARG A 72 11.53 6.45 8.68
CA ARG A 72 12.74 6.64 9.50
C ARG A 72 12.90 8.09 9.97
N LEU A 73 12.55 9.07 9.15
CA LEU A 73 12.57 10.49 9.55
C LEU A 73 11.56 10.76 10.68
N LEU A 74 10.37 10.19 10.60
CA LEU A 74 9.36 10.27 11.67
C LEU A 74 9.83 9.60 12.98
N LEU A 75 10.43 8.41 12.89
CA LEU A 75 11.00 7.73 14.06
C LEU A 75 12.10 8.57 14.73
N ARG A 76 12.99 9.17 13.93
CA ARG A 76 14.04 10.06 14.45
C ARG A 76 13.48 11.32 15.10
N ALA A 77 12.44 11.91 14.52
CA ALA A 77 11.76 13.06 15.12
C ALA A 77 11.09 12.70 16.46
N ALA A 78 10.68 11.45 16.64
CA ALA A 78 10.17 10.92 17.91
C ALA A 78 11.26 10.45 18.89
N GLY A 79 12.55 10.69 18.59
CA GLY A 79 13.68 10.28 19.44
C GLY A 79 14.10 8.82 19.31
N LEU A 80 13.53 8.07 18.36
CA LEU A 80 13.84 6.65 18.15
C LEU A 80 14.92 6.49 17.07
N ALA A 81 16.01 5.79 17.41
CA ALA A 81 17.10 5.51 16.49
C ALA A 81 16.89 4.15 15.79
N GLY A 82 16.82 4.16 14.45
CA GLY A 82 16.69 2.94 13.65
C GLY A 82 17.63 2.91 12.45
N ARG A 83 18.28 1.77 12.21
CA ARG A 83 19.07 1.55 10.98
C ARG A 83 18.13 1.50 9.79
N TYR A 84 18.46 2.19 8.69
CA TYR A 84 17.58 2.26 7.51
C TYR A 84 17.23 0.88 6.94
N ALA A 85 18.20 -0.03 6.89
CA ALA A 85 17.98 -1.39 6.41
C ALA A 85 16.93 -2.16 7.23
N ALA A 86 16.90 -1.96 8.56
CA ALA A 86 15.90 -2.58 9.42
C ALA A 86 14.50 -2.01 9.14
N VAL A 87 14.40 -0.68 9.00
CA VAL A 87 13.14 0.00 8.67
C VAL A 87 12.62 -0.42 7.29
N LEU A 88 13.51 -0.53 6.29
CA LEU A 88 13.15 -0.97 4.95
C LEU A 88 12.65 -2.42 4.95
N ARG A 89 13.33 -3.32 5.66
CA ARG A 89 12.88 -4.71 5.83
C ARG A 89 11.49 -4.76 6.47
N ALA A 90 11.28 -4.01 7.56
CA ALA A 90 9.98 -3.92 8.21
C ALA A 90 8.89 -3.37 7.27
N TYR A 91 9.24 -2.41 6.41
CA TYR A 91 8.31 -1.85 5.42
C TYR A 91 7.91 -2.86 4.35
N LEU A 92 8.86 -3.64 3.84
CA LEU A 92 8.60 -4.68 2.84
C LEU A 92 7.73 -5.80 3.42
N VAL A 93 8.03 -6.27 4.64
CA VAL A 93 7.26 -7.31 5.32
C VAL A 93 5.83 -6.82 5.61
N ALA A 94 5.67 -5.60 6.12
CA ALA A 94 4.35 -5.00 6.36
C ALA A 94 3.53 -4.87 5.06
N SER A 95 4.18 -4.48 3.97
CA SER A 95 3.54 -4.34 2.65
C SER A 95 3.11 -5.68 2.06
N PHE A 96 3.92 -6.72 2.24
CA PHE A 96 3.54 -8.09 1.86
C PHE A 96 2.31 -8.57 2.63
N PHE A 97 2.27 -8.36 3.95
CA PHE A 97 1.09 -8.72 4.75
C PHE A 97 -0.16 -7.94 4.34
N ASN A 98 -0.02 -6.66 3.97
CA ASN A 98 -1.13 -5.86 3.45
C ASN A 98 -1.68 -6.37 2.10
N LEU A 99 -0.89 -7.11 1.32
CA LEU A 99 -1.32 -7.74 0.06
C LEU A 99 -2.07 -9.07 0.30
N VAL A 100 -1.64 -9.85 1.29
CA VAL A 100 -2.17 -11.20 1.54
C VAL A 100 -3.35 -11.20 2.52
N LEU A 101 -3.37 -10.28 3.49
CA LEU A 101 -4.37 -10.27 4.55
C LEU A 101 -5.42 -9.18 4.30
N PRO A 102 -6.72 -9.54 4.28
CA PRO A 102 -7.79 -8.56 4.25
C PRO A 102 -7.87 -7.84 5.60
N GLY A 103 -7.14 -6.73 5.69
CA GLY A 103 -7.06 -5.88 6.88
C GLY A 103 -5.72 -5.16 6.93
N MET A 104 -5.70 -3.89 6.51
CA MET A 104 -4.53 -2.97 6.53
C MET A 104 -3.81 -2.83 7.88
N ILE A 105 -4.30 -3.50 8.92
CA ILE A 105 -3.88 -3.38 10.32
C ILE A 105 -2.78 -4.40 10.63
N LEU A 106 -2.78 -5.60 10.02
CA LEU A 106 -1.85 -6.67 10.41
C LEU A 106 -0.39 -6.43 9.98
N GLY A 107 -0.17 -5.76 8.83
CA GLY A 107 1.18 -5.34 8.43
C GLY A 107 1.77 -4.26 9.35
N ASP A 108 0.93 -3.35 9.84
CA ASP A 108 1.33 -2.32 10.81
C ASP A 108 1.56 -2.90 12.22
N VAL A 109 0.96 -4.05 12.57
CA VAL A 109 1.23 -4.79 13.82
C VAL A 109 2.65 -5.34 13.88
N TYR A 110 3.23 -5.78 12.76
CA TYR A 110 4.63 -6.26 12.73
C TYR A 110 5.63 -5.11 12.92
N ARG A 111 5.37 -3.94 12.32
CA ARG A 111 6.12 -2.70 12.60
C ARG A 111 5.98 -2.27 14.07
N LEU A 112 4.79 -2.46 14.65
CA LEU A 112 4.50 -2.24 16.06
C LEU A 112 5.30 -3.18 16.96
N ASP A 113 5.41 -4.46 16.63
CA ASP A 113 6.11 -5.46 17.44
C ASP A 113 7.63 -5.24 17.46
N ASP A 114 8.21 -4.90 16.31
CA ASP A 114 9.64 -4.57 16.18
C ASP A 114 9.96 -3.23 16.89
N ALA A 115 9.07 -2.22 16.78
CA ALA A 115 9.23 -0.92 17.45
C ALA A 115 8.86 -0.94 18.96
N ARG A 116 8.04 -1.90 19.40
CA ARG A 116 7.66 -2.07 20.82
C ARG A 116 8.84 -2.40 21.71
N ARG A 117 9.86 -3.07 21.17
CA ARG A 117 11.09 -3.37 21.92
C ARG A 117 11.91 -2.12 22.26
N ASP A 118 11.78 -1.04 21.47
CA ASP A 118 12.53 0.20 21.66
C ASP A 118 11.69 1.37 22.23
N ALA A 119 10.36 1.41 22.02
CA ALA A 119 9.55 2.61 22.30
C ALA A 119 8.59 2.51 23.52
N GLY A 120 8.37 1.33 24.10
CA GLY A 120 7.56 1.15 25.31
C GLY A 120 6.05 1.45 25.20
N SER A 121 5.53 2.00 24.08
CA SER A 121 4.10 2.30 23.93
C SER A 121 3.54 2.03 22.52
N THR A 122 2.59 1.11 22.47
CA THR A 122 1.84 0.70 21.26
C THR A 122 1.06 1.87 20.62
N ALA A 123 0.56 2.79 21.44
CA ALA A 123 -0.29 3.89 20.98
C ALA A 123 0.49 4.95 20.18
N ALA A 124 1.74 5.20 20.57
CA ALA A 124 2.62 6.16 19.89
C ALA A 124 2.94 5.69 18.45
N VAL A 125 3.22 4.39 18.28
CA VAL A 125 3.55 3.82 16.96
C VAL A 125 2.31 3.80 16.04
N ALA A 126 1.13 3.48 16.60
CA ALA A 126 -0.13 3.54 15.85
C ALA A 126 -0.46 4.98 15.38
N GLY A 127 -0.18 5.99 16.22
CA GLY A 127 -0.29 7.40 15.85
C GLY A 127 0.66 7.79 14.72
N LEU A 128 1.89 7.27 14.73
CA LEU A 128 2.88 7.53 13.68
C LEU A 128 2.46 6.95 12.32
N VAL A 129 1.89 5.75 12.32
CA VAL A 129 1.34 5.11 11.12
C VAL A 129 0.14 5.90 10.58
N ALA A 130 -0.77 6.33 11.45
CA ALA A 130 -1.91 7.15 11.06
C ALA A 130 -1.45 8.49 10.46
N LEU A 131 -0.44 9.13 11.06
CA LEU A 131 0.17 10.36 10.54
C LEU A 131 0.83 10.13 9.18
N GLU A 132 1.56 9.01 9.01
CA GLU A 132 2.11 8.60 7.71
C GLU A 132 1.01 8.55 6.65
N ARG A 133 -0.12 7.92 6.96
CA ARG A 133 -1.25 7.74 6.04
C ARG A 133 -1.90 9.08 5.69
N LEU A 134 -2.13 9.94 6.69
CA LEU A 134 -2.70 11.28 6.49
C LEU A 134 -1.79 12.16 5.63
N LEU A 135 -0.48 12.15 5.89
CA LEU A 135 0.51 12.87 5.07
C LEU A 135 0.58 12.34 3.63
N GLY A 136 0.39 11.03 3.45
CA GLY A 136 0.31 10.44 2.11
C GLY A 136 -0.96 10.87 1.36
N MET A 137 -2.10 10.90 2.04
CA MET A 137 -3.38 11.34 1.45
C MET A 137 -3.39 12.84 1.15
N SER A 138 -2.82 13.67 2.03
CA SER A 138 -2.75 15.13 1.81
C SER A 138 -1.83 15.48 0.64
N ALA A 139 -0.73 14.74 0.43
CA ALA A 139 0.14 14.93 -0.72
C ALA A 139 -0.56 14.58 -2.05
N LEU A 140 -1.44 13.56 -2.05
CA LEU A 140 -2.21 13.18 -3.23
C LEU A 140 -3.39 14.11 -3.49
N GLY A 141 -4.05 14.63 -2.45
CA GLY A 141 -5.17 15.56 -2.58
C GLY A 141 -4.78 17.01 -2.89
N ALA A 142 -3.48 17.34 -2.81
CA ALA A 142 -2.94 18.65 -3.15
C ALA A 142 -2.43 18.75 -4.61
N MET A 143 -2.50 17.66 -5.39
CA MET A 143 -2.27 17.65 -6.84
C MET A 143 -3.56 17.81 -7.63
#